data_AF-A0A8S8XY87-F1
#
_entry.id   AF-A0A8S8XY87-F1
#
_cell.length_a   1.000
_cell.length_b   1.000
_cell.length_c   1.000
_cell.angle_alpha   90.00
_cell.angle_beta   90.00
_cell.angle_gamma   90.00
#
_symmetry.space_group_name_H-M   'P 1'
#
loop_
_entity.id
_entity.type
_entity.pdbx_description
1 polymer ?
#
loop_
_entity_poly.entity_id
_entity_poly.type
_entity_poly.pdbx_seq_one_letter_code
_entity_poly.pdbx_strand_id
1 'polypeptide(L)'
;MQIMDYMLEESSADDHDNDGIDDLNDLDDDNDGIYDLLERFDGCFGTDPYDHDNDGIQDHLDWDDDNDGILEGPIDYDALEAQGLDPRNVSMHRFVEPTTIHPLTGQPVGIAYRADQQPFDHDNDGVTDEDSDGSGAGRYDEDDDNDGRIDQFKWPCDFDNDGDQDYFDNDDDNDGTVDWNDADPYDATITGDMDTSGALFDDPVTWNFNQYRMYSAGINFVDLEAAKVDANDDFDFAGGENGDGAAGTPAFTTIVDGDLDGDGIPNFLDPDNDNDNVARQF
;
A
#
# COMPACT_ATOMS: atom_id res chain seq x y z
N MET A 1 0.34 -12.69 30.80
CA MET A 1 -0.42 -13.05 29.61
C MET A 1 -0.73 -11.73 28.96
N GLN A 2 0.13 -11.35 28.03
CA GLN A 2 -0.04 -10.12 27.26
C GLN A 2 -1.19 -10.43 26.31
N ILE A 3 -2.32 -9.74 26.51
CA ILE A 3 -3.40 -9.77 25.54
C ILE A 3 -2.79 -9.11 24.31
N MET A 4 -2.65 -9.90 23.25
CA MET A 4 -2.43 -9.36 21.91
C MET A 4 -3.72 -8.61 21.63
N ASP A 5 -3.67 -7.30 21.78
CA ASP A 5 -4.69 -6.39 21.25
C ASP A 5 -4.62 -6.60 19.74
N TYR A 6 -5.50 -7.46 19.23
CA TYR A 6 -5.83 -7.40 17.82
C TYR A 6 -6.62 -6.10 17.71
N MET A 7 -6.01 -5.07 17.12
CA MET A 7 -6.78 -3.99 16.54
C MET A 7 -7.62 -4.66 15.46
N LEU A 8 -8.85 -5.02 15.82
CA LEU A 8 -9.93 -5.15 14.86
C LEU A 8 -10.22 -3.70 14.49
N GLU A 9 -9.88 -3.35 13.26
CA GLU A 9 -10.14 -2.03 12.68
C GLU A 9 -11.64 -1.76 12.71
N GLU A 10 -12.43 -2.77 12.35
CA GLU A 10 -13.89 -2.74 12.47
C GLU A 10 -14.38 -3.28 13.81
N SER A 11 -15.18 -2.48 14.49
CA SER A 11 -15.71 -2.77 15.80
C SER A 11 -17.20 -2.47 15.85
N SER A 12 -17.95 -3.22 16.68
CA SER A 12 -19.39 -2.94 16.85
C SER A 12 -19.67 -1.66 17.67
N ALA A 13 -18.66 -0.82 17.89
CA ALA A 13 -18.76 0.42 18.64
C ALA A 13 -18.61 1.66 17.74
N ASP A 14 -18.13 1.43 16.52
CA ASP A 14 -17.91 2.42 15.49
C ASP A 14 -19.05 2.27 14.44
N ASP A 15 -19.37 3.37 13.80
CA ASP A 15 -20.54 3.62 12.94
C ASP A 15 -20.17 4.90 12.18
N HIS A 16 -19.35 4.76 11.13
CA HIS A 16 -18.66 5.88 10.46
C HIS A 16 -19.67 6.80 9.75
N ASP A 17 -20.61 6.23 8.99
CA ASP A 17 -21.66 6.98 8.30
C ASP A 17 -22.83 7.44 9.20
N ASN A 18 -22.92 6.94 10.44
CA ASN A 18 -23.99 7.20 11.40
C ASN A 18 -25.41 6.79 10.93
N ASP A 19 -25.55 5.78 10.06
CA ASP A 19 -26.86 5.28 9.61
C ASP A 19 -27.56 4.37 10.66
N GLY A 20 -26.81 3.97 11.70
CA GLY A 20 -27.27 3.15 12.81
C GLY A 20 -27.05 1.64 12.63
N ILE A 21 -26.31 1.24 11.60
CA ILE A 21 -25.64 -0.04 11.46
C ILE A 21 -24.19 0.14 11.96
N ASP A 22 -23.68 -0.82 12.73
CA ASP A 22 -22.27 -0.74 13.16
C ASP A 22 -21.35 -1.24 12.04
N ASP A 23 -20.18 -0.62 11.84
CA ASP A 23 -19.22 -0.93 10.76
C ASP A 23 -19.01 -2.45 10.57
N LEU A 24 -18.86 -3.18 11.68
CA LEU A 24 -18.67 -4.63 11.64
C LEU A 24 -19.81 -5.42 10.94
N ASN A 25 -21.01 -4.83 10.89
CA ASN A 25 -22.19 -5.37 10.22
C ASN A 25 -22.62 -4.55 9.00
N ASP A 26 -21.98 -3.42 8.74
CA ASP A 26 -22.12 -2.71 7.49
C ASP A 26 -21.32 -3.41 6.38
N LEU A 27 -21.66 -3.10 5.14
CA LEU A 27 -20.89 -3.51 3.97
C LEU A 27 -20.26 -2.32 3.25
N ASP A 28 -20.62 -1.11 3.68
CA ASP A 28 -20.31 0.20 3.11
C ASP A 28 -20.22 1.17 4.31
N ASP A 29 -19.09 1.13 5.01
CA ASP A 29 -18.85 1.73 6.33
C ASP A 29 -19.01 3.26 6.30
N ASP A 30 -18.60 3.89 5.21
CA ASP A 30 -18.84 5.30 4.97
C ASP A 30 -20.10 5.55 4.13
N ASN A 31 -20.63 4.60 3.35
CA ASN A 31 -21.87 4.75 2.57
C ASN A 31 -21.72 5.67 1.36
N ASP A 32 -20.50 5.83 0.83
CA ASP A 32 -20.21 6.58 -0.39
C ASP A 32 -20.78 5.90 -1.67
N GLY A 33 -21.35 4.70 -1.50
CA GLY A 33 -21.95 3.87 -2.53
C GLY A 33 -21.02 2.75 -3.03
N ILE A 34 -19.83 2.59 -2.44
CA ILE A 34 -18.83 1.57 -2.74
C ILE A 34 -18.62 0.68 -1.51
N TYR A 35 -18.80 -0.63 -1.65
CA TYR A 35 -18.59 -1.54 -0.52
C TYR A 35 -17.13 -1.56 -0.02
N ASP A 36 -16.88 -1.66 1.29
CA ASP A 36 -15.51 -1.70 1.87
C ASP A 36 -14.65 -2.84 1.35
N LEU A 37 -15.29 -3.95 0.95
CA LEU A 37 -14.55 -5.04 0.32
C LEU A 37 -14.06 -4.67 -1.09
N LEU A 38 -14.83 -3.86 -1.81
CA LEU A 38 -14.45 -3.36 -3.12
C LEU A 38 -13.36 -2.29 -2.98
N GLU A 39 -13.55 -1.27 -2.16
CA GLU A 39 -12.58 -0.18 -1.96
C GLU A 39 -11.22 -0.69 -1.50
N ARG A 40 -11.21 -1.60 -0.51
CA ARG A 40 -9.96 -2.19 0.00
C ARG A 40 -9.16 -2.99 -1.04
N PHE A 41 -9.76 -3.32 -2.19
CA PHE A 41 -9.14 -4.15 -3.24
C PHE A 41 -9.29 -3.58 -4.65
N ASP A 42 -9.78 -2.35 -4.83
CA ASP A 42 -10.01 -1.77 -6.16
C ASP A 42 -8.72 -1.24 -6.81
N GLY A 43 -7.69 -0.99 -6.01
CA GLY A 43 -6.42 -0.45 -6.48
C GLY A 43 -6.44 1.06 -6.70
N CYS A 44 -7.48 1.76 -6.26
CA CYS A 44 -7.54 3.20 -6.23
C CYS A 44 -7.13 3.70 -4.85
N PHE A 45 -6.14 4.59 -4.78
CA PHE A 45 -5.72 5.15 -3.49
C PHE A 45 -6.66 6.23 -2.98
N GLY A 46 -7.51 6.76 -3.86
CA GLY A 46 -8.47 7.82 -3.56
C GLY A 46 -9.84 7.30 -3.15
N THR A 47 -9.98 5.98 -2.96
CA THR A 47 -11.14 5.36 -2.33
C THR A 47 -10.64 4.65 -1.07
N ASP A 48 -11.17 5.07 0.10
CA ASP A 48 -10.86 4.47 1.41
C ASP A 48 -12.20 4.33 2.13
N PRO A 49 -12.50 3.19 2.77
CA PRO A 49 -13.80 2.95 3.43
C PRO A 49 -14.16 3.89 4.59
N TYR A 50 -13.32 4.88 4.82
CA TYR A 50 -13.40 5.86 5.89
C TYR A 50 -13.08 7.26 5.33
N ASP A 51 -13.39 7.51 4.05
CA ASP A 51 -13.13 8.73 3.27
C ASP A 51 -14.33 9.00 2.36
N HIS A 52 -15.43 9.45 2.97
CA HIS A 52 -16.78 9.47 2.41
C HIS A 52 -16.91 10.28 1.10
N ASP A 53 -16.14 11.35 0.93
CA ASP A 53 -16.11 12.16 -0.29
C ASP A 53 -14.92 11.87 -1.20
N ASN A 54 -14.07 10.91 -0.81
CA ASN A 54 -12.91 10.45 -1.56
C ASN A 54 -11.91 11.59 -1.87
N ASP A 55 -11.75 12.57 -0.97
CA ASP A 55 -10.83 13.70 -1.14
C ASP A 55 -9.40 13.44 -0.63
N GLY A 56 -9.19 12.26 -0.01
CA GLY A 56 -7.92 11.80 0.53
C GLY A 56 -7.71 12.19 2.00
N ILE A 57 -8.74 12.69 2.67
CA ILE A 57 -8.76 13.00 4.09
C ILE A 57 -9.80 12.10 4.77
N GLN A 58 -9.32 11.08 5.48
CA GLN A 58 -10.21 10.21 6.24
C GLN A 58 -11.19 10.99 7.13
N ASP A 59 -12.45 10.58 7.19
CA ASP A 59 -13.58 11.25 7.87
C ASP A 59 -13.23 11.70 9.29
N HIS A 60 -12.50 10.86 10.04
CA HIS A 60 -12.11 11.21 11.42
C HIS A 60 -11.16 12.43 11.53
N LEU A 61 -10.57 12.86 10.40
CA LEU A 61 -9.71 14.03 10.24
C LEU A 61 -10.36 15.12 9.37
N ASP A 62 -11.40 14.79 8.61
CA ASP A 62 -12.19 15.75 7.85
C ASP A 62 -13.23 16.44 8.76
N TRP A 63 -13.60 17.66 8.37
CA TRP A 63 -14.60 18.48 9.02
C TRP A 63 -15.84 18.71 8.14
N ASP A 64 -15.84 18.19 6.91
CA ASP A 64 -16.84 18.32 5.85
C ASP A 64 -16.85 16.99 5.06
N ASP A 65 -17.16 15.89 5.74
CA ASP A 65 -16.91 14.50 5.27
C ASP A 65 -17.55 14.19 3.90
N ASP A 66 -18.66 14.86 3.53
CA ASP A 66 -19.37 14.68 2.25
C ASP A 66 -19.13 15.83 1.23
N ASN A 67 -18.28 16.80 1.60
CA ASN A 67 -17.97 18.01 0.84
C ASN A 67 -19.21 18.82 0.38
N ASP A 68 -20.35 18.73 1.08
CA ASP A 68 -21.57 19.47 0.76
C ASP A 68 -21.51 20.96 1.22
N GLY A 69 -20.53 21.28 2.08
CA GLY A 69 -20.30 22.59 2.67
C GLY A 69 -20.95 22.80 4.03
N ILE A 70 -21.41 21.76 4.70
CA ILE A 70 -21.98 21.74 6.05
C ILE A 70 -21.08 20.90 6.95
N LEU A 71 -20.55 21.50 8.01
CA LEU A 71 -19.53 20.83 8.84
C LEU A 71 -20.13 19.94 9.93
N GLU A 72 -19.54 18.77 10.17
CA GLU A 72 -19.87 17.82 11.25
C GLU A 72 -19.30 18.29 12.60
N GLY A 73 -18.18 19.02 12.59
CA GLY A 73 -17.43 19.32 13.81
C GLY A 73 -16.40 20.44 13.70
N PRO A 74 -15.65 20.74 14.79
CA PRO A 74 -15.70 20.16 16.13
C PRO A 74 -16.84 20.69 17.03
N ILE A 75 -17.33 19.84 17.96
CA ILE A 75 -18.44 20.12 18.89
C ILE A 75 -17.96 20.13 20.37
N ASP A 76 -18.22 21.20 21.14
CA ASP A 76 -18.05 21.19 22.62
C ASP A 76 -19.31 20.65 23.32
N TYR A 77 -19.36 19.33 23.45
CA TYR A 77 -20.44 18.62 24.13
C TYR A 77 -20.70 19.14 25.56
N ASP A 78 -19.64 19.44 26.33
CA ASP A 78 -19.77 19.86 27.72
C ASP A 78 -20.36 21.28 27.82
N ALA A 79 -20.00 22.18 26.90
CA ALA A 79 -20.56 23.54 26.84
C ALA A 79 -22.04 23.54 26.41
N LEU A 80 -22.43 22.63 25.51
CA LEU A 80 -23.83 22.47 25.10
C LEU A 80 -24.68 21.85 26.21
N GLU A 81 -24.19 20.82 26.90
CA GLU A 81 -24.87 20.22 28.05
C GLU A 81 -25.03 21.20 29.22
N ALA A 82 -24.03 22.07 29.45
CA ALA A 82 -24.12 23.12 30.46
C ALA A 82 -25.25 24.14 30.17
N GLN A 83 -25.68 24.25 28.91
CA GLN A 83 -26.82 25.08 28.50
C GLN A 83 -28.17 24.35 28.64
N GLY A 84 -28.16 23.07 29.05
CA GLY A 84 -29.33 22.22 29.19
C GLY A 84 -29.75 21.55 27.88
N LEU A 85 -28.87 21.54 26.88
CA LEU A 85 -29.03 20.74 25.67
C LEU A 85 -28.55 19.30 25.94
N ASP A 86 -28.87 18.40 25.03
CA ASP A 86 -28.51 16.98 25.10
C ASP A 86 -27.92 16.52 23.77
N PRO A 87 -26.75 17.07 23.36
CA PRO A 87 -26.14 16.78 22.06
C PRO A 87 -25.76 15.32 21.87
N ARG A 88 -25.62 14.54 22.95
CA ARG A 88 -25.25 13.11 22.89
C ARG A 88 -26.42 12.20 22.54
N ASN A 89 -27.66 12.62 22.82
CA ASN A 89 -28.86 11.81 22.55
C ASN A 89 -29.85 12.50 21.60
N VAL A 90 -29.60 13.76 21.24
CA VAL A 90 -30.49 14.58 20.43
C VAL A 90 -29.67 15.30 19.36
N SER A 91 -29.68 14.75 18.15
CA SER A 91 -28.99 15.26 16.95
C SER A 91 -29.19 16.76 16.73
N MET A 92 -30.44 17.24 16.80
CA MET A 92 -30.79 18.67 16.65
C MET A 92 -30.17 19.61 17.72
N HIS A 93 -29.48 19.08 18.73
CA HIS A 93 -28.75 19.82 19.74
C HIS A 93 -27.23 19.88 19.48
N ARG A 94 -26.72 19.24 18.42
CA ARG A 94 -25.32 19.33 17.97
C ARG A 94 -25.09 20.65 17.24
N PHE A 95 -24.08 21.40 17.70
CA PHE A 95 -23.68 22.67 17.10
C PHE A 95 -22.15 22.74 17.03
N VAL A 96 -21.63 23.17 15.89
CA VAL A 96 -20.19 23.38 15.69
C VAL A 96 -19.70 24.55 16.54
N GLU A 97 -18.47 24.45 17.02
CA GLU A 97 -17.81 25.52 17.75
C GLU A 97 -17.85 26.85 16.96
N PRO A 98 -18.38 27.96 17.54
CA PRO A 98 -18.58 29.20 16.80
C PRO A 98 -17.31 29.84 16.21
N THR A 99 -16.14 29.41 16.68
CA THR A 99 -14.83 29.89 16.22
C THR A 99 -14.21 29.02 15.13
N THR A 100 -14.79 27.86 14.80
CA THR A 100 -14.34 26.98 13.72
C THR A 100 -14.37 27.75 12.41
N ILE A 101 -13.26 27.73 11.67
CA ILE A 101 -13.14 28.39 10.38
C ILE A 101 -13.65 27.43 9.33
N HIS A 102 -14.69 27.83 8.61
CA HIS A 102 -15.26 27.02 7.55
C HIS A 102 -14.30 26.97 6.35
N PRO A 103 -13.97 25.78 5.82
CA PRO A 103 -13.05 25.60 4.69
C PRO A 103 -13.42 26.46 3.47
N LEU A 104 -14.68 26.43 3.05
CA LEU A 104 -15.16 27.15 1.88
C LEU A 104 -15.17 28.68 2.05
N THR A 105 -15.60 29.19 3.22
CA THR A 105 -15.78 30.64 3.41
C THR A 105 -14.55 31.34 4.00
N GLY A 106 -13.65 30.59 4.65
CA GLY A 106 -12.50 31.11 5.38
C GLY A 106 -12.87 32.04 6.55
N GLN A 107 -14.12 31.97 7.02
CA GLN A 107 -14.64 32.75 8.14
C GLN A 107 -15.14 31.83 9.26
N PRO A 108 -15.23 32.33 10.52
CA PRO A 108 -15.85 31.58 11.60
C PRO A 108 -17.32 31.26 11.29
N VAL A 109 -17.75 30.02 11.51
CA VAL A 109 -19.15 29.57 11.31
C VAL A 109 -20.16 30.37 12.15
N GLY A 110 -19.74 30.86 13.32
CA GLY A 110 -20.56 31.70 14.18
C GLY A 110 -21.48 30.91 15.12
N ILE A 111 -22.29 31.64 15.91
CA ILE A 111 -23.12 31.02 16.96
C ILE A 111 -24.29 30.28 16.32
N ALA A 112 -24.53 29.06 16.79
CA ALA A 112 -25.65 28.20 16.40
C ALA A 112 -25.60 27.66 14.97
N TYR A 113 -24.40 27.50 14.41
CA TYR A 113 -24.18 26.64 13.25
C TYR A 113 -24.45 25.19 13.64
N ARG A 114 -25.34 24.51 12.93
CA ARG A 114 -25.73 23.13 13.26
C ARG A 114 -24.70 22.14 12.73
N ALA A 115 -24.52 21.09 13.53
CA ALA A 115 -23.94 19.82 13.14
C ALA A 115 -24.42 19.32 11.77
N ASP A 116 -23.56 19.00 10.79
CA ASP A 116 -23.92 17.88 9.92
C ASP A 116 -23.91 16.56 10.68
N GLN A 117 -24.70 15.64 10.16
CA GLN A 117 -25.68 14.85 10.84
C GLN A 117 -26.04 13.65 9.97
N GLN A 118 -26.02 13.84 8.64
CA GLN A 118 -26.32 12.84 7.62
C GLN A 118 -25.45 13.19 6.40
N PRO A 119 -24.49 12.33 6.01
CA PRO A 119 -23.55 12.54 4.89
C PRO A 119 -24.19 12.72 3.48
N PHE A 120 -25.51 12.70 3.40
CA PHE A 120 -26.28 12.88 2.17
C PHE A 120 -27.40 13.90 2.34
N ASP A 121 -27.50 14.59 3.48
CA ASP A 121 -28.53 15.60 3.71
C ASP A 121 -28.00 16.97 3.31
N HIS A 122 -27.79 17.16 2.00
CA HIS A 122 -27.20 18.36 1.37
C HIS A 122 -27.82 19.71 1.79
N ASP A 123 -29.01 19.70 2.41
CA ASP A 123 -29.64 20.91 2.97
C ASP A 123 -29.97 20.85 4.47
N ASN A 124 -29.50 19.80 5.15
CA ASN A 124 -29.61 19.49 6.57
C ASN A 124 -31.06 19.69 7.07
N ASP A 125 -32.02 19.17 6.30
CA ASP A 125 -33.46 19.26 6.57
C ASP A 125 -34.00 18.06 7.38
N GLY A 126 -33.14 17.07 7.61
CA GLY A 126 -33.42 15.82 8.31
C GLY A 126 -33.86 14.69 7.37
N VAL A 127 -33.62 14.83 6.07
CA VAL A 127 -33.89 13.83 5.03
C VAL A 127 -32.70 13.80 4.09
N THR A 128 -32.00 12.67 4.02
CA THR A 128 -30.99 12.43 2.98
C THR A 128 -31.55 12.73 1.59
N ASP A 129 -30.75 13.35 0.74
CA ASP A 129 -31.07 13.67 -0.66
C ASP A 129 -31.37 12.41 -1.47
N GLU A 130 -30.78 11.29 -1.05
CA GLU A 130 -31.21 9.93 -1.31
C GLU A 130 -32.45 9.62 -0.49
N ASP A 131 -33.60 9.48 -1.17
CA ASP A 131 -34.82 9.10 -0.48
C ASP A 131 -34.69 7.68 0.09
N SER A 132 -34.51 7.58 1.40
CA SER A 132 -34.53 6.33 2.19
C SER A 132 -35.88 5.54 2.11
N ASP A 133 -36.79 5.91 1.18
CA ASP A 133 -37.93 5.10 0.73
C ASP A 133 -37.86 4.59 -0.73
N GLY A 134 -36.71 4.75 -1.40
CA GLY A 134 -36.41 4.26 -2.75
C GLY A 134 -35.69 2.91 -2.83
N SER A 135 -34.95 2.51 -1.79
CA SER A 135 -34.24 1.23 -1.68
C SER A 135 -35.14 0.12 -1.13
N GLY A 136 -36.21 -0.21 -1.87
CA GLY A 136 -37.23 -1.17 -1.44
C GLY A 136 -37.63 -2.22 -2.49
N ALA A 137 -36.99 -3.39 -2.43
CA ALA A 137 -37.46 -4.77 -2.72
C ALA A 137 -38.42 -5.09 -3.90
N GLY A 138 -38.61 -4.19 -4.86
CA GLY A 138 -39.61 -4.33 -5.93
C GLY A 138 -39.12 -4.05 -7.36
N ARG A 139 -37.86 -3.68 -7.55
CA ARG A 139 -37.24 -3.42 -8.85
C ARG A 139 -35.89 -4.15 -8.82
N TYR A 140 -35.79 -5.19 -9.64
CA TYR A 140 -34.63 -6.08 -9.79
C TYR A 140 -34.01 -5.80 -11.16
N ASP A 141 -33.81 -4.53 -11.50
CA ASP A 141 -32.88 -4.15 -12.57
C ASP A 141 -31.74 -3.42 -11.89
N GLU A 142 -30.86 -4.22 -11.29
CA GLU A 142 -29.48 -3.83 -10.99
C GLU A 142 -28.67 -3.71 -12.31
N ASP A 143 -29.28 -3.19 -13.40
CA ASP A 143 -28.73 -2.81 -14.73
C ASP A 143 -29.79 -2.04 -15.57
N ASP A 144 -30.25 -0.87 -15.12
CA ASP A 144 -31.15 0.08 -15.76
C ASP A 144 -30.90 0.23 -17.28
N ASP A 145 -29.64 0.15 -17.73
CA ASP A 145 -29.26 0.23 -19.15
C ASP A 145 -29.01 -1.14 -19.85
N ASN A 146 -29.13 -2.21 -19.08
CA ASN A 146 -29.00 -3.60 -19.45
C ASN A 146 -27.66 -4.01 -20.08
N ASP A 147 -26.56 -3.32 -19.72
CA ASP A 147 -25.22 -3.59 -20.23
C ASP A 147 -24.47 -4.73 -19.50
N GLY A 148 -25.09 -5.28 -18.46
CA GLY A 148 -24.54 -6.33 -17.61
C GLY A 148 -23.72 -5.81 -16.43
N ARG A 149 -23.80 -4.51 -16.12
CA ARG A 149 -23.19 -3.84 -14.97
C ARG A 149 -24.28 -3.23 -14.07
N ILE A 150 -24.03 -3.20 -12.77
CA ILE A 150 -24.94 -2.63 -11.78
C ILE A 150 -24.87 -1.11 -11.83
N ASP A 151 -26.01 -0.43 -11.98
CA ASP A 151 -26.07 1.05 -12.17
C ASP A 151 -25.64 1.84 -10.94
N GLN A 152 -25.42 1.16 -9.82
CA GLN A 152 -24.85 1.72 -8.62
C GLN A 152 -23.37 2.13 -8.80
N PHE A 153 -22.68 1.67 -9.86
CA PHE A 153 -21.23 1.86 -9.97
C PHE A 153 -20.78 2.51 -11.29
N LYS A 154 -20.45 3.80 -11.24
CA LYS A 154 -19.33 4.34 -12.03
C LYS A 154 -18.15 4.46 -11.07
N TRP A 155 -17.17 3.56 -11.17
CA TRP A 155 -15.93 3.65 -10.40
C TRP A 155 -15.36 5.09 -10.49
N PRO A 156 -15.07 5.76 -9.35
CA PRO A 156 -14.69 7.17 -9.34
C PRO A 156 -13.34 7.43 -10.02
N CYS A 157 -12.47 6.43 -9.97
CA CYS A 157 -11.06 6.58 -10.28
C CYS A 157 -10.78 6.52 -11.78
N ASP A 158 -10.20 7.61 -12.26
CA ASP A 158 -9.76 7.94 -13.62
C ASP A 158 -8.65 9.00 -13.41
N PHE A 159 -7.48 8.54 -12.95
CA PHE A 159 -6.43 9.41 -12.39
C PHE A 159 -5.91 10.42 -13.41
N ASP A 160 -5.88 10.04 -14.69
CA ASP A 160 -5.43 10.89 -15.78
C ASP A 160 -6.59 11.66 -16.48
N ASN A 161 -7.84 11.36 -16.12
CA ASN A 161 -9.08 11.93 -16.65
C ASN A 161 -9.26 11.70 -18.16
N ASP A 162 -8.78 10.58 -18.71
CA ASP A 162 -8.94 10.25 -20.13
C ASP A 162 -10.30 9.62 -20.48
N GLY A 163 -11.05 9.22 -19.44
CA GLY A 163 -12.40 8.72 -19.52
C GLY A 163 -12.53 7.20 -19.53
N ASP A 164 -11.42 6.47 -19.50
CA ASP A 164 -11.38 5.06 -19.10
C ASP A 164 -11.04 5.00 -17.60
N GLN A 165 -11.79 4.20 -16.82
CA GLN A 165 -11.48 4.08 -15.38
C GLN A 165 -10.23 3.23 -15.17
N ASP A 166 -9.42 3.54 -14.16
CA ASP A 166 -8.11 2.92 -13.89
C ASP A 166 -8.19 1.38 -13.82
N TYR A 167 -9.21 0.83 -13.16
CA TYR A 167 -9.44 -0.62 -13.11
C TYR A 167 -9.51 -1.29 -14.51
N PHE A 168 -9.89 -0.53 -15.54
CA PHE A 168 -10.00 -0.96 -16.93
C PHE A 168 -8.91 -0.39 -17.84
N ASP A 169 -8.09 0.54 -17.36
CA ASP A 169 -6.93 1.05 -18.07
C ASP A 169 -5.71 0.14 -17.82
N ASN A 170 -4.65 0.29 -18.62
CA ASN A 170 -3.39 -0.42 -18.44
C ASN A 170 -2.20 0.56 -18.36
N ASP A 171 -2.46 1.85 -18.20
CA ASP A 171 -1.53 3.00 -18.19
C ASP A 171 -2.21 4.14 -17.41
N ASP A 172 -2.50 3.90 -16.11
CA ASP A 172 -3.40 4.71 -15.26
C ASP A 172 -2.97 6.19 -15.11
N ASP A 173 -1.70 6.51 -15.36
CA ASP A 173 -1.15 7.87 -15.34
C ASP A 173 -0.82 8.44 -16.73
N ASN A 174 -0.98 7.62 -17.77
CA ASN A 174 -0.80 7.92 -19.19
C ASN A 174 0.56 8.54 -19.52
N ASP A 175 1.60 8.09 -18.80
CA ASP A 175 2.98 8.45 -19.04
C ASP A 175 3.61 7.67 -20.21
N GLY A 176 2.92 6.61 -20.65
CA GLY A 176 3.29 5.72 -21.73
C GLY A 176 3.94 4.41 -21.28
N THR A 177 3.97 4.14 -19.98
CA THR A 177 4.46 2.92 -19.35
C THR A 177 3.29 2.18 -18.73
N VAL A 178 3.12 0.93 -19.14
CA VAL A 178 2.00 0.11 -18.64
C VAL A 178 2.15 -0.22 -17.15
N ASP A 179 1.06 -0.20 -16.37
CA ASP A 179 1.06 -0.28 -14.89
C ASP A 179 1.91 -1.44 -14.34
N TRP A 180 1.83 -2.61 -14.98
CA TRP A 180 2.58 -3.79 -14.52
C TRP A 180 4.10 -3.65 -14.66
N ASN A 181 4.57 -2.65 -15.38
CA ASN A 181 5.98 -2.33 -15.58
C ASN A 181 6.34 -0.94 -15.02
N ASP A 182 5.37 -0.13 -14.61
CA ASP A 182 5.59 1.20 -14.03
C ASP A 182 6.03 1.12 -12.55
N ALA A 183 7.07 1.89 -12.20
CA ALA A 183 7.54 2.04 -10.84
C ALA A 183 6.53 2.76 -9.93
N ASP A 184 5.71 3.64 -10.47
CA ASP A 184 4.58 4.27 -9.79
C ASP A 184 3.41 4.46 -10.78
N PRO A 185 2.52 3.45 -10.93
CA PRO A 185 1.44 3.45 -11.91
C PRO A 185 0.47 4.64 -11.84
N TYR A 186 0.48 5.39 -10.74
CA TYR A 186 -0.46 6.47 -10.48
C TYR A 186 0.19 7.87 -10.53
N ASP A 187 1.50 7.98 -10.82
CA ASP A 187 2.22 9.26 -10.88
C ASP A 187 3.08 9.39 -12.15
N ALA A 188 2.50 10.08 -13.14
CA ALA A 188 3.13 10.33 -14.44
C ALA A 188 4.47 11.09 -14.38
N THR A 189 4.85 11.60 -13.21
CA THR A 189 6.17 12.21 -13.01
C THR A 189 7.29 11.20 -12.75
N ILE A 190 6.94 9.94 -12.46
CA ILE A 190 7.84 8.83 -12.11
C ILE A 190 7.81 7.76 -13.21
N THR A 191 8.37 8.11 -14.36
CA THR A 191 8.38 7.23 -15.56
C THR A 191 9.39 6.06 -15.51
N GLY A 192 9.70 5.55 -14.32
CA GLY A 192 10.72 4.51 -14.15
C GLY A 192 10.13 3.12 -14.39
N ASP A 193 10.81 2.22 -15.09
CA ASP A 193 10.35 0.82 -15.11
C ASP A 193 10.67 0.14 -13.77
N MET A 194 9.79 -0.72 -13.24
CA MET A 194 10.11 -1.61 -12.10
C MET A 194 11.33 -2.51 -12.38
N ASP A 195 11.58 -2.82 -13.66
CA ASP A 195 12.73 -3.60 -14.13
C ASP A 195 14.07 -2.83 -14.05
N THR A 196 14.07 -1.54 -13.67
CA THR A 196 15.31 -0.75 -13.48
C THR A 196 15.98 -0.93 -12.13
N SER A 197 15.55 -1.90 -11.32
CA SER A 197 16.39 -2.43 -10.23
C SER A 197 17.70 -2.95 -10.86
N GLY A 198 18.76 -2.15 -10.75
CA GLY A 198 19.99 -2.28 -11.53
C GLY A 198 20.51 -3.71 -11.57
N ALA A 199 20.99 -4.14 -12.74
CA ALA A 199 21.44 -5.51 -12.97
C ALA A 199 22.31 -6.02 -11.80
N LEU A 200 21.73 -6.84 -10.92
CA LEU A 200 22.42 -7.47 -9.79
C LEU A 200 23.36 -8.60 -10.25
N PHE A 201 23.71 -8.62 -11.53
CA PHE A 201 24.53 -9.63 -12.16
C PHE A 201 25.42 -8.98 -13.22
N ASP A 202 26.70 -9.30 -13.18
CA ASP A 202 27.66 -9.01 -14.25
C ASP A 202 27.89 -10.27 -15.10
N ASP A 203 28.31 -10.07 -16.35
CA ASP A 203 28.62 -11.17 -17.26
C ASP A 203 29.80 -12.01 -16.70
N PRO A 204 29.67 -13.35 -16.64
CA PRO A 204 30.70 -14.17 -16.00
C PRO A 204 32.03 -14.14 -16.77
N VAL A 205 33.11 -13.78 -16.07
CA VAL A 205 34.48 -13.76 -16.59
C VAL A 205 35.28 -14.94 -16.04
N THR A 206 36.17 -15.50 -16.86
CA THR A 206 37.11 -16.54 -16.39
C THR A 206 38.31 -15.89 -15.69
N TRP A 207 38.53 -16.25 -14.42
CA TRP A 207 39.57 -15.67 -13.58
C TRP A 207 40.82 -16.56 -13.49
N ASN A 208 41.96 -15.99 -13.86
CA ASN A 208 43.28 -16.62 -13.68
C ASN A 208 43.87 -16.26 -12.32
N PHE A 209 44.72 -17.13 -11.78
CA PHE A 209 45.38 -16.91 -10.49
C PHE A 209 46.05 -15.54 -10.38
N ASN A 210 46.73 -15.07 -11.44
CA ASN A 210 47.38 -13.77 -11.42
C ASN A 210 46.43 -12.58 -11.21
N GLN A 211 45.14 -12.73 -11.53
CA GLN A 211 44.13 -11.67 -11.42
C GLN A 211 43.60 -11.55 -9.97
N TYR A 212 43.34 -12.67 -9.29
CA TYR A 212 42.80 -12.64 -7.93
C TYR A 212 43.84 -12.89 -6.82
N ARG A 213 45.11 -13.10 -7.17
CA ARG A 213 46.20 -13.45 -6.22
C ARG A 213 46.32 -12.50 -5.03
N MET A 214 46.12 -11.20 -5.26
CA MET A 214 46.25 -10.19 -4.22
C MET A 214 45.11 -10.25 -3.21
N TYR A 215 43.94 -10.72 -3.62
CA TYR A 215 42.73 -10.84 -2.80
C TYR A 215 42.63 -12.22 -2.12
N SER A 216 43.21 -13.26 -2.72
CA SER A 216 43.25 -14.62 -2.13
C SER A 216 44.40 -14.85 -1.14
N ALA A 217 45.08 -13.79 -0.68
CA ALA A 217 46.30 -13.88 0.14
C ALA A 217 47.40 -14.80 -0.46
N GLY A 218 47.42 -14.94 -1.79
CA GLY A 218 48.37 -15.80 -2.51
C GLY A 218 47.95 -17.26 -2.66
N ILE A 219 46.73 -17.63 -2.27
CA ILE A 219 46.19 -18.99 -2.44
C ILE A 219 45.62 -19.14 -3.84
N ASN A 220 46.03 -20.19 -4.56
CA ASN A 220 45.38 -20.57 -5.82
C ASN A 220 44.25 -21.56 -5.50
N PHE A 221 42.99 -21.13 -5.66
CA PHE A 221 41.84 -21.96 -5.30
C PHE A 221 41.64 -23.16 -6.23
N VAL A 222 42.07 -23.06 -7.49
CA VAL A 222 42.03 -24.20 -8.43
C VAL A 222 43.03 -25.27 -8.00
N ASP A 223 44.25 -24.86 -7.63
CA ASP A 223 45.27 -25.79 -7.12
C ASP A 223 44.87 -26.36 -5.75
N LEU A 224 44.25 -25.54 -4.89
CA LEU A 224 43.74 -25.96 -3.58
C LEU A 224 42.64 -27.01 -3.75
N GLU A 225 41.68 -26.79 -4.66
CA GLU A 225 40.60 -27.72 -4.93
C GLU A 225 41.12 -29.02 -5.55
N ALA A 226 42.06 -28.92 -6.50
CA ALA A 226 42.74 -30.07 -7.06
C ALA A 226 43.56 -30.84 -6.01
N ALA A 227 44.10 -30.18 -4.98
CA ALA A 227 44.84 -30.83 -3.90
C ALA A 227 43.93 -31.48 -2.83
N LYS A 228 42.67 -31.03 -2.72
CA LYS A 228 41.68 -31.69 -1.84
C LYS A 228 41.19 -33.03 -2.40
N VAL A 229 41.40 -33.28 -3.69
CA VAL A 229 41.05 -34.54 -4.34
C VAL A 229 42.32 -35.28 -4.74
N ASP A 230 42.60 -36.42 -4.11
CA ASP A 230 43.69 -37.28 -4.58
C ASP A 230 43.20 -38.13 -5.77
N ALA A 231 44.06 -38.28 -6.77
CA ALA A 231 43.83 -39.14 -7.93
C ALA A 231 44.17 -40.62 -7.64
N ASN A 232 44.72 -40.93 -6.46
CA ASN A 232 45.09 -42.28 -6.05
C ASN A 232 43.87 -43.00 -5.41
N ASP A 233 43.52 -44.16 -5.94
CA ASP A 233 42.18 -44.75 -5.89
C ASP A 233 41.96 -45.83 -4.82
N ASP A 234 42.66 -45.78 -3.68
CA ASP A 234 42.40 -46.72 -2.58
C ASP A 234 41.60 -46.05 -1.45
N PHE A 235 40.32 -46.41 -1.36
CA PHE A 235 39.33 -45.90 -0.41
C PHE A 235 39.78 -46.08 1.06
N ASP A 236 40.27 -45.01 1.66
CA ASP A 236 40.57 -44.87 3.09
C ASP A 236 39.32 -44.29 3.80
N PHE A 237 38.76 -45.01 4.77
CA PHE A 237 37.58 -44.59 5.55
C PHE A 237 37.95 -44.03 6.95
N ALA A 238 39.24 -43.84 7.25
CA ALA A 238 39.68 -43.53 8.61
C ALA A 238 40.48 -42.23 8.66
N GLY A 239 39.76 -41.13 8.80
CA GLY A 239 40.31 -39.83 9.17
C GLY A 239 41.35 -39.95 10.28
N GLY A 240 42.60 -39.65 9.93
CA GLY A 240 43.76 -39.62 10.80
C GLY A 240 44.74 -38.56 10.32
N GLU A 241 45.71 -38.19 11.18
CA GLU A 241 46.62 -37.04 11.02
C GLU A 241 47.49 -37.00 9.74
N ASN A 242 47.35 -37.98 8.83
CA ASN A 242 48.03 -38.06 7.53
C ASN A 242 47.07 -38.33 6.34
N GLY A 243 45.76 -38.12 6.49
CA GLY A 243 44.76 -38.42 5.45
C GLY A 243 44.95 -37.57 4.20
N ASP A 244 45.12 -38.22 3.05
CA ASP A 244 44.94 -37.63 1.72
C ASP A 244 43.44 -37.37 1.50
N GLY A 245 43.10 -36.33 0.76
CA GLY A 245 41.74 -35.82 0.65
C GLY A 245 40.75 -36.79 -0.01
N ALA A 246 39.49 -36.36 -0.14
CA ALA A 246 38.42 -37.18 -0.71
C ALA A 246 38.76 -37.63 -2.14
N ALA A 247 38.71 -38.94 -2.41
CA ALA A 247 38.90 -39.48 -3.77
C ALA A 247 37.84 -38.92 -4.73
N GLY A 248 38.24 -38.29 -5.84
CA GLY A 248 37.27 -37.70 -6.78
C GLY A 248 37.84 -36.82 -7.89
N THR A 249 36.94 -36.34 -8.75
CA THR A 249 37.23 -35.27 -9.72
C THR A 249 37.08 -33.92 -9.02
N PRO A 250 37.96 -32.93 -9.24
CA PRO A 250 37.82 -31.60 -8.65
C PRO A 250 36.44 -31.01 -8.95
N ALA A 251 35.83 -30.32 -7.97
CA ALA A 251 34.52 -29.69 -8.16
C ALA A 251 34.54 -28.63 -9.29
N PHE A 252 35.69 -27.99 -9.48
CA PHE A 252 35.94 -27.04 -10.57
C PHE A 252 37.41 -27.10 -11.00
N THR A 253 37.65 -26.76 -12.28
CA THR A 253 39.01 -26.66 -12.87
C THR A 253 39.33 -25.26 -13.35
N THR A 254 38.34 -24.36 -13.34
CA THR A 254 38.41 -22.95 -13.69
C THR A 254 37.48 -22.17 -12.78
N ILE A 255 37.83 -20.92 -12.47
CA ILE A 255 36.95 -20.00 -11.74
C ILE A 255 36.27 -19.11 -12.77
N VAL A 256 34.94 -19.07 -12.72
CA VAL A 256 34.11 -18.27 -13.60
C VAL A 256 33.14 -17.50 -12.70
N ASP A 257 33.27 -16.19 -12.66
CA ASP A 257 32.47 -15.29 -11.83
C ASP A 257 32.45 -13.86 -12.41
N GLY A 258 31.47 -13.04 -12.03
CA GLY A 258 31.35 -11.64 -12.45
C GLY A 258 32.22 -10.67 -11.64
N ASP A 259 32.14 -9.39 -12.00
CA ASP A 259 32.68 -8.21 -11.32
C ASP A 259 31.56 -7.14 -11.25
N LEU A 260 30.71 -7.22 -10.22
CA LEU A 260 29.43 -6.51 -10.18
C LEU A 260 29.59 -4.98 -10.13
N ASP A 261 30.62 -4.48 -9.45
CA ASP A 261 30.88 -3.04 -9.34
C ASP A 261 32.03 -2.57 -10.26
N GLY A 262 32.71 -3.49 -10.95
CA GLY A 262 33.76 -3.19 -11.91
C GLY A 262 35.09 -2.78 -11.27
N ASP A 263 35.31 -3.08 -9.99
CA ASP A 263 36.53 -2.72 -9.27
C ASP A 263 37.72 -3.68 -9.56
N GLY A 264 37.44 -4.77 -10.29
CA GLY A 264 38.41 -5.77 -10.70
C GLY A 264 38.59 -6.91 -9.70
N ILE A 265 37.72 -7.03 -8.71
CA ILE A 265 37.64 -8.13 -7.75
C ILE A 265 36.50 -9.07 -8.19
N PRO A 266 36.73 -10.39 -8.24
CA PRO A 266 35.63 -11.33 -8.47
C PRO A 266 34.63 -11.26 -7.31
N ASN A 267 33.32 -11.29 -7.61
CA ASN A 267 32.25 -11.20 -6.60
C ASN A 267 32.44 -12.15 -5.39
N PHE A 268 32.92 -13.38 -5.61
CA PHE A 268 33.16 -14.34 -4.52
C PHE A 268 34.30 -13.96 -3.54
N LEU A 269 35.13 -12.98 -3.89
CA LEU A 269 36.20 -12.41 -3.05
C LEU A 269 35.98 -10.95 -2.69
N ASP A 270 34.97 -10.33 -3.27
CA ASP A 270 34.65 -8.93 -3.04
C ASP A 270 33.75 -8.76 -1.80
N PRO A 271 34.24 -8.12 -0.73
CA PRO A 271 33.42 -7.82 0.43
C PRO A 271 32.36 -6.75 0.18
N ASP A 272 32.48 -5.90 -0.85
CA ASP A 272 31.61 -4.73 -1.11
C ASP A 272 31.14 -4.73 -2.57
N ASN A 273 30.57 -5.85 -2.99
CA ASN A 273 30.24 -6.15 -4.39
C ASN A 273 29.20 -5.19 -5.03
N ASP A 274 28.51 -4.37 -4.25
CA ASP A 274 27.55 -3.36 -4.71
C ASP A 274 28.01 -1.91 -4.43
N ASN A 275 29.24 -1.73 -3.90
CA ASN A 275 29.88 -0.45 -3.64
C ASN A 275 29.02 0.50 -2.76
N ASP A 276 28.24 -0.09 -1.85
CA ASP A 276 27.37 0.63 -0.92
C ASP A 276 28.14 1.13 0.32
N ASN A 277 29.47 0.90 0.36
CA ASN A 277 30.38 1.16 1.47
C ASN A 277 30.12 0.28 2.71
N VAL A 278 29.40 -0.83 2.54
CA VAL A 278 29.15 -1.82 3.60
C VAL A 278 29.80 -3.14 3.21
N ALA A 279 31.05 -3.31 3.65
CA ALA A 279 31.73 -4.59 3.51
C ALA A 279 30.98 -5.71 4.26
N ARG A 280 30.46 -6.69 3.51
CA ARG A 280 29.85 -7.92 4.02
C ARG A 280 30.89 -9.03 4.00
N GLN A 281 31.06 -9.72 5.13
CA GLN A 281 31.87 -10.93 5.18
C GLN A 281 30.95 -12.12 4.92
N PHE A 282 31.29 -12.93 3.91
CA PHE A 282 30.72 -14.26 3.72
C PHE A 282 31.18 -15.24 4.82
#